data_AF-A0AAP2YYA1-F1
#
_entry.id   AF-A0AAP2YYA1-F1
#
_cell.length_a   1.000
_cell.length_b   1.000
_cell.length_c   1.000
_cell.angle_alpha   90.00
_cell.angle_beta   90.00
_cell.angle_gamma   90.00
#
_symmetry.space_group_name_H-M   'P 1'
#
loop_
_entity.id
_entity.type
_entity.pdbx_description
1 polymer ?
#
loop_
_entity_poly.entity_id
_entity_poly.type
_entity_poly.pdbx_seq_one_letter_code
_entity_poly.pdbx_strand_id
1 'polypeptide(L)' 'MTAGFDVRWTPEHGPPRAVVFELSEDGKHWLRVEFEWTDEQWREIGRDHVTEVACFGSDDYIAPDGPRPRPVGGEDDE' A
#
# COMPACT_ATOMS: atom_id res chain seq x y z
N MET A 1 -15.57 8.92 -10.33
CA MET A 1 -14.50 7.93 -10.07
C MET A 1 -13.42 8.69 -9.32
N THR A 2 -13.29 8.46 -8.02
CA THR A 2 -12.15 8.97 -7.25
C THR A 2 -10.88 8.30 -7.80
N ALA A 3 -9.86 9.11 -8.10
CA ALA A 3 -8.58 8.56 -8.54
C ALA A 3 -7.94 7.83 -7.35
N GLY A 4 -7.46 6.62 -7.59
CA GLY A 4 -6.85 5.79 -6.56
C GLY A 4 -6.31 4.47 -7.11
N PHE A 5 -5.55 3.78 -6.28
CA PHE A 5 -5.06 2.43 -6.55
C PHE A 5 -4.97 1.64 -5.26
N ASP A 6 -4.96 0.32 -5.38
CA ASP A 6 -4.80 -0.59 -4.26
C ASP A 6 -3.63 -1.55 -4.46
N VAL A 7 -3.00 -1.89 -3.35
CA VAL A 7 -1.98 -2.94 -3.26
C VAL A 7 -2.54 -4.05 -2.40
N ARG A 8 -2.60 -5.27 -2.92
CA ARG A 8 -3.11 -6.44 -2.20
C ARG A 8 -2.04 -7.50 -2.07
N TRP A 9 -2.03 -8.17 -0.93
CA TRP A 9 -1.15 -9.29 -0.68
C TRP A 9 -1.77 -10.25 0.33
N THR A 10 -1.34 -11.50 0.31
CA THR A 10 -1.63 -12.46 1.37
C THR A 10 -0.33 -12.72 2.12
N PRO A 11 -0.21 -12.37 3.40
CA PRO A 11 0.97 -12.70 4.19
C PRO A 11 1.09 -14.22 4.33
N GLU A 12 2.31 -14.71 4.58
CA GLU A 12 2.54 -16.14 4.83
C GLU A 12 1.72 -16.66 6.03
N HIS A 13 1.51 -15.80 7.02
CA HIS A 13 0.66 -16.06 8.17
C HIS A 13 -0.38 -14.96 8.33
N GLY A 14 -1.66 -15.37 8.40
CA GLY A 14 -2.79 -14.48 8.65
C GLY A 14 -3.63 -14.21 7.41
N PRO A 15 -4.66 -13.37 7.55
CA PRO A 15 -5.61 -13.08 6.49
C PRO A 15 -5.01 -12.20 5.39
N PRO A 16 -5.56 -12.26 4.16
CA PRO A 16 -5.28 -11.31 3.10
C PRO A 16 -5.40 -9.86 3.55
N ARG A 17 -4.55 -9.01 2.96
CA ARG A 17 -4.41 -7.60 3.28
C ARG A 17 -4.54 -6.75 2.01
N ALA A 18 -5.02 -5.53 2.20
CA ALA A 18 -4.99 -4.52 1.16
C ALA A 18 -4.62 -3.16 1.77
N VAL A 19 -3.92 -2.33 0.99
CA VAL A 19 -3.81 -0.89 1.25
C VAL A 19 -4.40 -0.19 0.04
N VAL A 20 -5.34 0.71 0.29
CA VAL A 20 -5.96 1.58 -0.72
C VAL A 20 -5.43 2.99 -0.54
N PHE A 21 -4.94 3.57 -1.64
CA PHE A 21 -4.65 4.99 -1.73
C PHE A 21 -5.75 5.66 -2.54
N GLU A 22 -6.50 6.56 -1.91
CA GLU A 22 -7.59 7.29 -2.55
C GLU A 22 -7.53 8.77 -2.22
N LEU A 23 -7.99 9.60 -3.16
CA LEU A 23 -8.29 11.00 -2.85
C LEU A 23 -9.47 11.08 -1.88
N SER A 24 -9.34 11.95 -0.90
CA SER A 24 -10.43 12.34 -0.01
C SER A 24 -11.63 12.90 -0.76
N GLU A 25 -12.78 12.95 -0.09
CA GLU A 25 -14.01 13.52 -0.67
C GLU A 25 -13.84 14.97 -1.12
N ASP A 26 -13.00 15.76 -0.43
CA ASP A 26 -12.69 17.14 -0.82
C ASP A 26 -11.63 17.24 -1.94
N GLY A 27 -11.03 16.12 -2.33
CA GLY A 27 -9.99 16.01 -3.36
C GLY A 27 -8.67 16.69 -3.00
N LYS A 28 -8.49 17.13 -1.74
CA LYS A 28 -7.31 17.92 -1.32
C LYS A 28 -6.21 17.09 -0.69
N HIS A 29 -6.55 15.91 -0.18
CA HIS A 29 -5.60 15.05 0.51
C HIS A 29 -5.74 13.61 0.03
N TRP A 30 -4.66 12.86 0.16
CA TRP A 30 -4.70 11.42 -0.04
C TRP A 30 -4.94 10.73 1.29
N LEU A 31 -5.65 9.63 1.23
CA LEU A 31 -5.89 8.72 2.33
C LEU A 31 -5.21 7.39 2.03
N ARG A 32 -4.50 6.87 3.03
CA ARG A 32 -4.04 5.48 3.06
C ARG A 32 -4.99 4.72 3.96
N VAL A 33 -5.73 3.78 3.41
CA VAL A 33 -6.67 2.94 4.15
C VAL A 33 -6.22 1.49 4.10
N GLU A 34 -6.00 0.90 5.26
CA GLU A 34 -5.56 -0.49 5.41
C GLU A 34 -6.77 -1.39 5.68
N PHE A 35 -6.82 -2.52 4.99
CA PHE A 35 -7.87 -3.50 5.11
C PHE A 35 -7.31 -4.89 5.42
N GLU A 36 -8.11 -5.65 6.17
CA GLU A 36 -7.93 -7.07 6.43
C GLU A 36 -9.14 -7.83 5.91
N TRP A 37 -8.93 -8.96 5.23
CA TRP A 37 -10.04 -9.84 4.88
C TRP A 37 -10.49 -10.65 6.10
N THR A 38 -11.74 -10.47 6.52
CA THR A 38 -12.39 -11.27 7.56
C THR A 38 -13.37 -12.20 6.88
N ASP A 39 -12.93 -13.39 6.42
CA ASP A 39 -13.62 -14.53 5.77
C ASP A 39 -14.76 -14.23 4.74
N GLU A 40 -15.63 -13.27 5.03
CA GLU A 40 -16.77 -12.76 4.29
C GLU A 40 -16.54 -11.36 3.68
N GLN A 41 -15.71 -10.50 4.28
CA GLN A 41 -15.56 -9.10 3.82
C GLN A 41 -14.21 -8.46 4.16
N TRP A 42 -13.87 -7.37 3.46
CA TRP A 42 -12.78 -6.48 3.84
C TRP A 42 -13.21 -5.59 5.01
N ARG A 43 -12.41 -5.59 6.08
CA ARG A 43 -12.58 -4.73 7.25
C ARG A 43 -11.47 -3.70 7.29
N GLU A 44 -11.82 -2.42 7.41
CA GLU A 44 -10.85 -1.35 7.67
C GLU A 44 -10.17 -1.58 9.03
N ILE A 45 -8.85 -1.56 9.04
CA ILE A 45 -8.02 -1.75 10.24
C ILE A 45 -7.08 -0.56 10.51
N GLY A 46 -6.97 0.37 9.56
CA GLY A 46 -6.13 1.56 9.71
C GLY A 46 -6.47 2.60 8.66
N ARG A 47 -6.29 3.89 9.00
CA ARG A 47 -6.55 5.01 8.11
C ARG A 47 -5.69 6.21 8.48
N ASP A 48 -4.95 6.72 7.51
CA ASP A 48 -4.04 7.85 7.68
C ASP A 48 -4.17 8.87 6.55
N HIS A 49 -3.93 10.14 6.88
CA HIS A 49 -3.71 11.19 5.88
C HIS A 49 -2.28 11.11 5.37
N VAL A 50 -2.11 11.09 4.05
CA VAL A 50 -0.80 11.05 3.42
C VAL A 50 -0.68 12.12 2.33
N THR A 51 0.55 12.54 2.06
CA THR A 51 0.91 13.46 0.98
C THR A 51 1.87 12.77 0.02
N GLU A 52 1.99 13.28 -1.21
CA GLU A 52 3.00 12.83 -2.19
C GLU A 52 2.89 11.34 -2.58
N VAL A 53 1.67 10.85 -2.82
CA VAL A 53 1.47 9.48 -3.30
C VAL A 53 1.92 9.37 -4.75
N ALA A 54 2.84 8.44 -5.01
CA ALA A 54 3.32 8.11 -6.34
C ALA A 54 3.35 6.58 -6.52
N CYS A 55 2.98 6.13 -7.71
CA CYS A 55 3.13 4.74 -8.14
C CYS A 55 4.10 4.74 -9.34
N PHE A 56 5.26 4.12 -9.16
CA PHE A 56 6.28 4.03 -10.20
C PHE A 56 6.21 2.65 -10.86
N GLY A 57 6.16 2.63 -12.18
CA GLY A 57 6.43 1.42 -12.95
C GLY A 57 7.90 1.00 -12.83
N SER A 58 8.23 -0.20 -13.32
CA SER A 58 9.63 -0.68 -13.36
C SER A 58 10.56 0.28 -14.12
N ASP A 59 10.00 1.02 -15.10
CA ASP A 59 10.76 1.84 -16.04
C ASP A 59 10.73 3.34 -15.68
N ASP A 60 9.88 3.74 -14.72
CA ASP A 60 9.66 5.13 -14.31
C ASP A 60 10.36 5.51 -12.99
N TYR A 61 11.23 4.64 -12.46
CA TYR A 61 11.84 4.85 -11.16
C TYR A 61 12.95 5.92 -11.20
N ILE A 62 12.59 7.15 -10.83
CA ILE A 62 13.53 8.19 -10.41
C ILE A 62 13.39 8.32 -8.90
N ALA A 63 14.27 7.67 -8.14
CA ALA A 63 14.29 7.81 -6.69
C ALA A 63 14.52 9.28 -6.31
N PRO A 64 13.73 9.86 -5.38
CA PRO A 64 13.92 11.26 -5.01
C PRO A 64 15.27 11.54 -4.36
N ASP A 65 15.85 10.60 -3.58
CA ASP A 65 17.14 10.81 -2.88
C ASP A 65 17.72 9.51 -2.25
N GLY A 66 17.91 8.44 -3.02
CA GLY A 66 18.72 7.30 -2.51
C GLY A 66 18.40 5.93 -3.10
N PRO A 67 19.24 4.93 -2.81
CA PRO A 67 19.02 3.56 -3.27
C PRO A 67 17.71 3.03 -2.70
N ARG A 68 16.97 2.29 -3.54
CA ARG A 68 15.77 1.55 -3.14
C ARG A 68 16.06 0.79 -1.82
N PRO A 69 15.21 0.92 -0.78
CA PRO A 69 15.28 0.02 0.35
C PRO A 69 15.21 -1.41 -0.18
N ARG A 70 16.29 -2.18 -0.05
CA ARG A 70 16.25 -3.60 -0.39
C ARG A 70 15.28 -4.24 0.61
N PRO A 71 14.25 -4.97 0.15
CA PRO A 71 13.51 -5.83 1.05
C PRO A 71 14.53 -6.76 1.71
N VAL A 72 14.70 -6.64 3.02
CA VAL A 72 15.50 -7.58 3.79
C VAL A 72 14.63 -8.82 3.95
N GLY A 73 14.57 -9.64 2.90
CA GLY A 73 14.11 -11.03 3.02
C GLY A 73 15.20 -11.78 3.77
N GLY A 74 14.82 -12.41 4.89
CA GLY A 74 15.73 -13.21 5.71
C GLY A 74 16.43 -14.23 4.84
N GLU A 75 17.76 -14.25 4.95
CA GLU A 75 18.56 -15.29 4.33
C GLU A 75 18.13 -16.63 4.95
N ASP A 76 17.73 -17.55 4.09
CA ASP A 76 17.42 -18.93 4.44
C ASP A 76 18.61 -19.53 5.21
N ASP A 77 18.36 -20.00 6.44
CA ASP A 77 19.29 -20.86 7.16
C ASP A 77 19.43 -22.18 6.37
N GLU A 78 20.59 -22.40 5.75
CA GLU A 78 21.06 -23.73 5.27
C GLU A 78 22.13 -24.30 6.21
#